data_AF-A0A3D8M2Y2-F1
#
_entry.id   AF-A0A3D8M2Y2-F1
#
_cell.length_a   1.000
_cell.length_b   1.000
_cell.length_c   1.000
_cell.angle_alpha   90.00
_cell.angle_beta   90.00
_cell.angle_gamma   90.00
#
_symmetry.space_group_name_H-M   'P 1'
#
loop_
_entity.id
_entity.type
_entity.pdbx_description
1 polymer ?
#
loop_
_entity_poly.entity_id
_entity_poly.type
_entity_poly.pdbx_seq_one_letter_code
_entity_poly.pdbx_strand_id
1 'polypeptide(L)'
;MNKSLDLWWDRLLKLIELLRPKFYNKLTWLIVISGLGLMSKPLWLTLINLIFETGFQFSITEESDTAWGFCLVLVGLIYHLINTGLHEFVLSKKEKIYNLKRDEHDIKIFQSLNAMIDETYINNLFDYMHTSDAIMWDDFQKLRNFLIYTTETTNQFVDEKLKQQMSTLSTSLNDLLSFINKEFDEYPYGQAKTNFRMCLAPQLNCDRAGAWEDGPKYDSLVQQMMDKSSTVITAYKDWRLAVKEILLV
;
A
#
# COMPACT_ATOMS: atom_id res chain seq x y z
N MET A 1 -4.30 -3.89 -29.71
CA MET A 1 -3.96 -5.00 -28.81
C MET A 1 -5.23 -5.83 -28.59
N ASN A 2 -5.17 -7.13 -28.88
CA ASN A 2 -6.35 -7.94 -29.18
C ASN A 2 -7.02 -8.46 -27.89
N LYS A 3 -8.14 -7.86 -27.46
CA LYS A 3 -8.89 -8.22 -26.24
C LYS A 3 -9.21 -9.71 -26.12
N SER A 4 -9.32 -10.44 -27.23
CA SER A 4 -9.59 -11.88 -27.22
C SER A 4 -8.39 -12.73 -26.79
N LEU A 5 -7.16 -12.29 -27.09
CA LEU A 5 -5.93 -12.97 -26.67
C LEU A 5 -5.70 -12.82 -25.17
N ASP A 6 -5.92 -11.63 -24.61
CA ASP A 6 -5.81 -11.39 -23.17
C ASP A 6 -6.80 -12.24 -22.37
N LEU A 7 -8.03 -12.39 -22.88
CA LEU A 7 -9.08 -13.17 -22.22
C LEU A 7 -8.80 -14.68 -22.26
N TRP A 8 -8.19 -15.17 -23.34
CA TRP A 8 -7.75 -16.57 -23.45
C TRP A 8 -6.55 -16.83 -22.55
N TRP A 9 -5.61 -15.88 -22.46
CA TRP A 9 -4.48 -15.95 -21.55
C TRP A 9 -4.89 -15.94 -20.08
N ASP A 10 -5.85 -15.11 -19.69
CA ASP A 10 -6.40 -15.12 -18.32
C ASP A 10 -7.11 -16.43 -17.99
N ARG A 11 -7.82 -17.04 -18.96
CA ARG A 11 -8.45 -18.35 -18.77
C ARG A 11 -7.41 -19.46 -18.61
N LEU A 12 -6.36 -19.44 -19.42
CA LEU A 12 -5.29 -20.44 -19.34
C LEU A 12 -4.48 -20.29 -18.04
N LEU A 13 -4.20 -19.06 -17.60
CA LEU A 13 -3.59 -18.78 -16.30
C LEU A 13 -4.46 -19.30 -15.15
N LYS A 14 -5.79 -19.08 -15.20
CA LYS A 14 -6.73 -19.65 -14.21
C LYS A 14 -6.76 -21.18 -14.23
N LEU A 15 -6.61 -21.79 -15.40
CA LEU A 15 -6.61 -23.25 -15.57
C LEU A 15 -5.32 -23.87 -15.00
N ILE A 16 -4.17 -23.21 -15.22
CA ILE A 16 -2.89 -23.54 -14.59
C ILE A 16 -2.98 -23.39 -13.05
N GLU A 17 -3.61 -22.32 -12.54
CA GLU A 17 -3.86 -22.16 -11.11
C GLU A 17 -4.76 -23.28 -10.55
N LEU A 18 -5.79 -23.68 -11.29
CA LEU A 18 -6.73 -24.72 -10.89
C LEU A 18 -6.06 -26.11 -10.81
N LEU A 19 -5.12 -26.39 -11.71
CA LEU A 19 -4.39 -27.66 -11.76
C LEU A 19 -3.35 -27.83 -10.64
N ARG A 20 -3.11 -26.78 -9.85
CA ARG A 20 -2.49 -26.73 -8.51
C ARG A 20 -1.12 -27.44 -8.33
N PRO A 21 -0.14 -26.80 -7.68
CA PRO A 21 1.22 -27.34 -7.46
C PRO A 21 1.29 -28.73 -6.79
N LYS A 22 0.26 -29.15 -6.02
CA LYS A 22 0.23 -30.48 -5.38
C LYS A 22 0.14 -31.65 -6.38
N PHE A 23 -0.51 -31.45 -7.53
CA PHE A 23 -0.61 -32.50 -8.54
C PHE A 23 0.70 -32.61 -9.34
N TYR A 24 1.28 -31.46 -9.68
CA TYR A 24 2.54 -31.38 -10.42
C TYR A 24 3.73 -31.92 -9.64
N ASN A 25 3.84 -31.60 -8.34
CA ASN A 25 4.90 -32.17 -7.51
C ASN A 25 4.79 -33.70 -7.43
N LYS A 26 3.57 -34.23 -7.30
CA LYS A 26 3.34 -35.70 -7.28
C LYS A 26 3.70 -36.34 -8.62
N LEU A 27 3.37 -35.70 -9.74
CA LEU A 27 3.70 -36.20 -11.08
C LEU A 27 5.21 -36.16 -11.35
N THR A 28 5.89 -35.06 -10.99
CA THR A 28 7.36 -34.97 -11.04
C THR A 28 8.00 -36.08 -10.21
N TRP A 29 7.55 -36.28 -8.97
CA TRP A 29 8.04 -37.36 -8.11
C TRP A 29 7.82 -38.74 -8.73
N LEU A 30 6.65 -38.98 -9.33
CA LEU A 30 6.35 -40.24 -10.00
C LEU A 30 7.27 -40.49 -11.20
N ILE A 31 7.50 -39.47 -12.04
CA ILE A 31 8.38 -39.55 -13.21
C ILE A 31 9.83 -39.76 -12.78
N VAL A 32 10.31 -39.02 -11.79
CA VAL A 32 11.69 -39.13 -11.28
C VAL A 32 11.92 -40.47 -10.58
N ILE A 33 10.98 -40.95 -9.75
CA ILE A 33 11.06 -42.28 -9.12
C ILE A 33 11.04 -43.39 -10.18
N SER A 34 10.20 -43.27 -11.20
CA SER A 34 10.14 -44.25 -12.29
C SER A 34 11.44 -44.28 -13.10
N GLY A 35 12.01 -43.10 -13.39
CA GLY A 35 13.30 -42.98 -14.06
C GLY A 35 14.45 -43.55 -13.23
N LEU A 36 14.49 -43.26 -11.93
CA LEU A 36 15.43 -43.85 -10.99
C LEU A 36 15.26 -45.38 -10.91
N GLY A 37 14.02 -45.87 -10.90
CA GLY A 37 13.68 -47.30 -10.90
C GLY A 37 14.21 -48.04 -12.13
N LEU A 38 14.17 -47.41 -13.31
CA LEU A 38 14.74 -47.95 -14.55
C LEU A 38 16.28 -47.93 -14.56
N MET A 39 16.90 -46.93 -13.92
CA MET A 39 18.36 -46.85 -13.80
C MET A 39 18.93 -47.79 -12.73
N SER A 40 18.17 -48.07 -11.67
CA SER A 40 18.52 -49.09 -10.70
C SER A 40 18.27 -50.46 -11.33
N LYS A 41 19.29 -51.05 -11.97
CA LYS A 41 19.27 -52.48 -12.32
C LYS A 41 18.77 -53.24 -11.10
N PRO A 42 17.62 -53.92 -11.15
CA PRO A 42 17.13 -54.57 -9.96
C PRO A 42 18.14 -55.68 -9.65
N LEU A 43 18.68 -55.68 -8.43
CA LEU A 43 19.68 -56.67 -7.99
C LEU A 43 19.20 -58.12 -8.19
N TRP A 44 17.89 -58.30 -8.27
CA TRP A 44 17.20 -59.54 -8.64
C TRP A 44 17.43 -59.97 -10.12
N LEU A 45 17.52 -59.03 -11.07
CA LEU A 45 17.82 -59.33 -12.48
C LEU A 45 19.27 -59.80 -12.65
N THR A 46 20.19 -59.28 -11.85
CA THR A 46 21.57 -59.78 -11.80
C THR A 46 21.61 -61.23 -11.31
N LEU A 47 20.75 -61.56 -10.34
CA LEU A 47 20.62 -62.91 -9.78
C LEU A 47 20.00 -63.89 -10.79
N ILE A 48 19.02 -63.44 -11.58
CA ILE A 48 18.43 -64.24 -12.67
C ILE A 48 19.40 -64.41 -13.83
N ASN A 49 20.11 -63.36 -14.26
CA ASN A 49 21.07 -63.47 -15.34
C ASN A 49 22.21 -64.42 -14.99
N LEU A 50 22.66 -64.48 -13.72
CA LEU A 50 23.66 -65.47 -13.29
C LEU A 50 23.15 -66.92 -13.40
N ILE A 51 21.85 -67.13 -13.14
CA ILE A 51 21.18 -68.43 -13.21
C ILE A 51 20.84 -68.80 -14.68
N PHE A 52 20.54 -67.83 -15.52
CA PHE A 52 20.19 -68.05 -16.94
C PHE A 52 21.44 -68.16 -17.83
N GLU A 53 22.51 -67.39 -17.60
CA GLU A 53 23.78 -67.50 -18.35
C GLU A 53 24.44 -68.87 -18.21
N THR A 54 24.16 -69.59 -17.12
CA THR A 54 24.66 -70.95 -16.90
C THR A 54 23.83 -72.04 -17.60
N GLY A 55 22.62 -71.74 -18.10
CA GLY A 55 21.71 -72.74 -18.69
C GLY A 55 21.20 -72.45 -20.10
N PHE A 56 20.98 -71.19 -20.45
CA PHE A 56 20.43 -70.75 -21.73
C PHE A 56 21.09 -69.42 -22.09
N GLN A 57 21.94 -69.39 -23.12
CA GLN A 57 22.65 -68.22 -23.63
C GLN A 57 21.69 -67.15 -24.19
N PHE A 58 20.88 -66.53 -23.35
CA PHE A 58 19.99 -65.43 -23.72
C PHE A 58 20.15 -64.29 -22.71
N SER A 59 20.64 -63.16 -23.20
CA SER A 59 20.72 -61.91 -22.44
C SER A 59 19.46 -61.09 -22.73
N ILE A 60 18.67 -60.80 -21.68
CA ILE A 60 17.47 -59.95 -21.74
C ILE A 60 17.83 -58.46 -21.52
N THR A 61 19.12 -58.09 -21.42
CA THR A 61 19.49 -56.69 -21.21
C THR A 61 19.72 -56.00 -22.55
N GLU A 62 18.72 -55.28 -23.05
CA GLU A 62 18.98 -54.25 -24.06
C GLU A 62 19.76 -53.09 -23.38
N GLU A 63 20.84 -52.64 -24.01
CA GLU A 63 21.77 -51.63 -23.47
C GLU A 63 21.13 -50.24 -23.18
N SER A 64 19.84 -50.06 -23.49
CA SER A 64 19.17 -48.75 -23.54
C SER A 64 18.36 -48.36 -22.29
N ASP A 65 18.09 -49.26 -21.35
CA ASP A 65 17.19 -48.98 -20.20
C ASP A 65 17.72 -47.89 -19.27
N THR A 66 19.05 -47.86 -19.08
CA THR A 66 19.70 -46.85 -18.25
C THR A 66 19.60 -45.45 -18.90
N ALA A 67 19.69 -45.38 -20.24
CA ALA A 67 19.56 -44.14 -20.98
C ALA A 67 18.11 -43.61 -20.94
N TRP A 68 17.11 -44.48 -21.04
CA TRP A 68 15.70 -44.13 -20.88
C TRP A 68 15.37 -43.63 -19.48
N GLY A 69 15.88 -44.30 -18.44
CA GLY A 69 15.71 -43.85 -17.05
C GLY A 69 16.32 -42.47 -16.79
N PHE A 70 17.52 -42.21 -17.31
CA PHE A 70 18.16 -40.90 -17.23
C PHE A 70 17.37 -39.80 -17.97
N CYS A 71 16.87 -40.10 -19.17
CA CYS A 71 16.00 -39.19 -19.92
C CYS A 71 14.73 -38.83 -19.13
N LEU A 72 14.08 -39.80 -18.47
CA LEU A 72 12.90 -39.55 -17.66
C LEU A 72 13.18 -38.63 -16.47
N VAL A 73 14.32 -38.81 -15.79
CA VAL A 73 14.75 -37.91 -14.70
C VAL A 73 14.97 -36.50 -15.23
N LEU A 74 15.66 -36.33 -16.37
CA LEU A 74 15.86 -35.02 -16.99
C LEU A 74 14.54 -34.34 -17.37
N VAL A 75 13.61 -35.08 -17.97
CA VAL A 75 12.28 -34.57 -18.32
C VAL A 75 11.51 -34.16 -17.06
N GLY A 76 11.55 -34.96 -16.00
CA GLY A 76 10.93 -34.64 -14.72
C GLY A 76 11.49 -33.35 -14.09
N LEU A 77 12.81 -33.16 -14.15
CA LEU A 77 13.48 -31.97 -13.64
C LEU A 77 13.20 -30.72 -14.49
N ILE A 78 13.24 -30.83 -15.83
CA ILE A 78 12.89 -29.73 -16.75
C ILE A 78 11.44 -29.31 -16.51
N TYR A 79 10.54 -30.29 -16.39
CA TYR A 79 9.14 -30.03 -16.08
C TYR A 79 8.95 -29.33 -14.74
N HIS A 80 9.68 -29.74 -13.70
CA HIS A 80 9.67 -29.09 -12.40
C HIS A 80 10.14 -27.64 -12.49
N LEU A 81 11.28 -27.40 -13.14
CA LEU A 81 11.87 -26.07 -13.28
C LEU A 81 10.93 -25.11 -14.03
N ILE A 82 10.34 -25.57 -15.15
CA ILE A 82 9.36 -24.79 -15.91
C ILE A 82 8.16 -24.41 -15.03
N ASN A 83 7.61 -25.36 -14.28
CA ASN A 83 6.42 -25.09 -13.46
C ASN A 83 6.70 -24.17 -12.26
N THR A 84 7.83 -24.36 -11.59
CA THR A 84 8.25 -23.48 -10.48
C THR A 84 8.48 -22.06 -11.00
N GLY A 85 9.18 -21.91 -12.13
CA GLY A 85 9.40 -20.61 -12.78
C GLY A 85 8.09 -19.95 -13.23
N LEU A 86 7.15 -20.71 -13.80
CA LEU A 86 5.83 -20.19 -14.16
C LEU A 86 5.03 -19.74 -12.94
N HIS A 87 5.07 -20.48 -11.83
CA HIS A 87 4.38 -20.11 -10.60
C HIS A 87 4.94 -18.82 -9.99
N GLU A 88 6.25 -18.69 -9.88
CA GLU A 88 6.92 -17.46 -9.42
C GLU A 88 6.63 -16.28 -10.35
N PHE A 89 6.58 -16.51 -11.66
CA PHE A 89 6.18 -15.50 -12.63
C PHE A 89 4.73 -15.04 -12.44
N VAL A 90 3.81 -15.97 -12.17
CA VAL A 90 2.40 -15.63 -11.91
C VAL A 90 2.26 -14.85 -10.60
N LEU A 91 2.96 -15.25 -9.54
CA LEU A 91 2.95 -14.54 -8.27
C LEU A 91 3.51 -13.11 -8.41
N SER A 92 4.68 -12.96 -9.04
CA SER A 92 5.27 -11.64 -9.26
C SER A 92 4.40 -10.75 -10.15
N LYS A 93 3.72 -11.30 -11.16
CA LYS A 93 2.75 -10.56 -11.98
C LYS A 93 1.53 -10.11 -11.15
N LYS A 94 1.01 -10.98 -10.27
CA LYS A 94 -0.10 -10.61 -9.37
C LYS A 94 0.29 -9.52 -8.39
N GLU A 95 1.46 -9.63 -7.78
CA GLU A 95 2.02 -8.62 -6.89
C GLU A 95 2.20 -7.28 -7.60
N LYS A 96 2.76 -7.29 -8.81
CA LYS A 96 2.89 -6.07 -9.63
C LYS A 96 1.53 -5.42 -9.94
N ILE A 97 0.52 -6.20 -10.30
CA ILE A 97 -0.84 -5.68 -10.58
C ILE A 97 -1.48 -5.13 -9.30
N TYR A 98 -1.28 -5.79 -8.16
CA TYR A 98 -1.77 -5.31 -6.88
C TYR A 98 -1.13 -3.96 -6.51
N ASN A 99 0.19 -3.85 -6.59
CA ASN A 99 0.92 -2.61 -6.31
C ASN A 99 0.49 -1.48 -7.26
N LEU A 100 0.30 -1.75 -8.55
CA LEU A 100 -0.21 -0.77 -9.50
C LEU A 100 -1.59 -0.22 -9.08
N LYS A 101 -2.53 -1.10 -8.73
CA LYS A 101 -3.88 -0.70 -8.30
C LYS A 101 -3.85 0.07 -6.98
N ARG A 102 -2.98 -0.33 -6.06
CA ARG A 102 -2.74 0.37 -4.80
C ARG A 102 -2.26 1.80 -5.07
N ASP A 103 -1.23 1.95 -5.90
CA ASP A 103 -0.64 3.25 -6.20
C ASP A 103 -1.65 4.15 -6.96
N GLU A 104 -2.39 3.59 -7.93
CA GLU A 104 -3.47 4.32 -8.63
C GLU A 104 -4.55 4.83 -7.68
N HIS A 105 -4.90 4.04 -6.66
CA HIS A 105 -5.88 4.42 -5.64
C HIS A 105 -5.33 5.55 -4.76
N ASP A 106 -4.13 5.37 -4.22
CA ASP A 106 -3.51 6.33 -3.30
C ASP A 106 -3.17 7.65 -3.99
N ILE A 107 -2.79 7.63 -5.28
CA ILE A 107 -2.63 8.84 -6.11
C ILE A 107 -3.95 9.61 -6.25
N LYS A 108 -5.08 8.92 -6.46
CA LYS A 108 -6.40 9.59 -6.57
C LYS A 108 -6.80 10.26 -5.26
N ILE A 109 -6.55 9.60 -4.13
CA ILE A 109 -6.78 10.18 -2.81
C ILE A 109 -5.91 11.43 -2.65
N PHE A 110 -4.62 11.33 -2.93
CA PHE A 110 -3.70 12.45 -2.85
C PHE A 110 -4.13 13.64 -3.72
N GLN A 111 -4.49 13.39 -4.99
CA GLN A 111 -4.96 14.43 -5.90
C GLN A 111 -6.21 15.13 -5.37
N SER A 112 -7.15 14.38 -4.79
CA SER A 112 -8.38 14.93 -4.22
C SER A 112 -8.08 15.78 -2.99
N LEU A 113 -7.19 15.32 -2.10
CA LEU A 113 -6.74 16.07 -0.93
C LEU A 113 -5.97 17.34 -1.31
N ASN A 114 -5.06 17.24 -2.28
CA ASN A 114 -4.27 18.38 -2.77
C ASN A 114 -5.16 19.43 -3.46
N ALA A 115 -6.23 19.01 -4.14
CA ALA A 115 -7.20 19.94 -4.72
C ALA A 115 -8.02 20.67 -3.65
N MET A 116 -8.24 20.05 -2.48
CA MET A 116 -8.86 20.72 -1.34
C MET A 116 -7.88 21.70 -0.70
N ILE A 117 -6.71 21.24 -0.29
CA ILE A 117 -5.71 22.03 0.41
C ILE A 117 -4.35 21.73 -0.20
N ASP A 118 -3.78 22.72 -0.89
CA ASP A 118 -2.41 22.67 -1.35
C ASP A 118 -1.45 23.30 -0.33
N GLU A 119 -0.15 23.11 -0.57
CA GLU A 119 0.91 23.61 0.30
C GLU A 119 0.97 25.14 0.38
N THR A 120 0.64 25.85 -0.70
CA THR A 120 0.61 27.31 -0.68
C THR A 120 -0.53 27.82 0.18
N TYR A 121 -1.71 27.22 0.06
CA TYR A 121 -2.89 27.55 0.84
C TYR A 121 -2.64 27.35 2.34
N ILE A 122 -2.09 26.19 2.74
CA ILE A 122 -1.91 25.89 4.17
C ILE A 122 -0.89 26.84 4.83
N ASN A 123 0.18 27.18 4.13
CA ASN A 123 1.19 28.12 4.64
C ASN A 123 0.58 29.52 4.77
N ASN A 124 -0.09 30.03 3.73
CA ASN A 124 -0.72 31.34 3.76
C ASN A 124 -1.80 31.46 4.87
N LEU A 125 -2.58 30.40 5.07
CA LEU A 125 -3.60 30.34 6.11
C LEU A 125 -2.98 30.48 7.51
N PHE A 126 -1.93 29.70 7.79
CA PHE A 126 -1.32 29.74 9.12
C PHE A 126 -0.44 30.97 9.34
N ASP A 127 0.19 31.50 8.30
CA ASP A 127 0.88 32.80 8.36
C ASP A 127 -0.13 33.92 8.69
N TYR A 128 -1.31 33.91 8.06
CA TYR A 128 -2.40 34.83 8.41
C TYR A 128 -2.85 34.63 9.85
N MET A 129 -3.05 33.37 10.28
CA MET A 129 -3.48 33.05 11.64
C MET A 129 -2.49 33.53 12.69
N HIS A 130 -1.18 33.34 12.47
CA HIS A 130 -0.12 33.77 13.40
C HIS A 130 0.07 35.27 13.46
N THR A 131 -0.16 35.97 12.34
CA THR A 131 0.00 37.43 12.29
C THR A 131 -1.23 38.17 12.79
N SER A 132 -2.41 37.58 12.63
CA SER A 132 -3.69 38.26 12.84
C SER A 132 -4.52 37.66 13.96
N ASP A 133 -4.04 36.63 14.66
CA ASP A 133 -4.76 35.83 15.67
C ASP A 133 -6.21 35.57 15.28
N ALA A 134 -6.41 35.17 14.02
CA ALA A 134 -7.72 35.09 13.38
C ALA A 134 -7.75 34.08 12.23
N ILE A 135 -8.96 33.62 11.90
CA ILE A 135 -9.24 32.77 10.76
C ILE A 135 -10.59 33.17 10.14
N MET A 136 -10.72 33.07 8.83
CA MET A 136 -12.00 33.28 8.15
C MET A 136 -12.88 32.03 8.26
N TRP A 137 -14.20 32.21 8.37
CA TRP A 137 -15.13 31.08 8.49
C TRP A 137 -15.01 30.08 7.34
N ASP A 138 -14.80 30.55 6.10
CA ASP A 138 -14.65 29.67 4.95
C ASP A 138 -13.37 28.83 5.03
N ASP A 139 -12.27 29.40 5.54
CA ASP A 139 -11.01 28.68 5.73
C ASP A 139 -11.17 27.60 6.81
N PHE A 140 -11.87 27.93 7.90
CA PHE A 140 -12.21 26.97 8.94
C PHE A 140 -13.09 25.83 8.40
N GLN A 141 -14.12 26.13 7.61
CA GLN A 141 -14.95 25.10 6.97
C GLN A 141 -14.14 24.25 5.99
N LYS A 142 -13.20 24.85 5.26
CA LYS A 142 -12.33 24.14 4.34
C LYS A 142 -11.40 23.16 5.05
N LEU A 143 -10.78 23.55 6.17
CA LEU A 143 -10.03 22.65 7.04
C LEU A 143 -10.89 21.51 7.59
N ARG A 144 -12.11 21.82 8.03
CA ARG A 144 -13.06 20.82 8.54
C ARG A 144 -13.49 19.82 7.46
N ASN A 145 -13.77 20.29 6.24
CA ASN A 145 -14.14 19.43 5.13
C ASN A 145 -12.97 18.52 4.71
N PHE A 146 -11.74 19.04 4.73
CA PHE A 146 -10.54 18.23 4.51
C PHE A 146 -10.45 17.10 5.55
N LEU A 147 -10.62 17.41 6.84
CA LEU A 147 -10.61 16.39 7.91
C LEU A 147 -11.72 15.35 7.74
N ILE A 148 -12.93 15.76 7.38
CA ILE A 148 -14.04 14.81 7.12
C ILE A 148 -13.62 13.86 5.99
N TYR A 149 -13.12 14.39 4.88
CA TYR A 149 -12.70 13.60 3.73
C TYR A 149 -11.62 12.57 4.10
N THR A 150 -10.64 12.90 4.95
CA THR A 150 -9.58 11.96 5.35
C THR A 150 -10.07 10.83 6.26
N THR A 151 -11.20 11.02 6.95
CA THR A 151 -11.78 10.01 7.85
C THR A 151 -12.71 9.01 7.16
N GLU A 152 -13.18 9.31 5.95
CA GLU A 152 -14.03 8.41 5.17
C GLU A 152 -13.27 7.14 4.76
N THR A 153 -13.88 5.98 4.96
CA THR A 153 -13.24 4.67 4.69
C THR A 153 -12.79 4.52 3.24
N THR A 154 -13.51 5.12 2.30
CA THR A 154 -13.17 5.09 0.87
C THR A 154 -11.93 5.92 0.51
N ASN A 155 -11.51 6.81 1.40
CA ASN A 155 -10.44 7.78 1.15
C ASN A 155 -9.21 7.51 2.03
N GLN A 156 -9.12 6.30 2.61
CA GLN A 156 -7.95 5.87 3.37
C GLN A 156 -6.87 5.34 2.44
N PHE A 157 -5.63 5.80 2.63
CA PHE A 157 -4.48 5.22 1.93
C PHE A 157 -4.36 3.73 2.23
N VAL A 158 -3.97 2.97 1.21
CA VAL A 158 -3.67 1.54 1.33
C VAL A 158 -2.22 1.33 1.73
N ASP A 159 -1.30 2.22 1.32
CA ASP A 159 0.05 2.20 1.85
C ASP A 159 0.09 2.58 3.34
N GLU A 160 0.68 1.72 4.15
CA GLU A 160 0.68 1.85 5.62
C GLU A 160 1.45 3.08 6.11
N LYS A 161 2.53 3.49 5.44
CA LYS A 161 3.29 4.69 5.82
C LYS A 161 2.48 5.94 5.50
N LEU A 162 1.84 6.01 4.33
CA LEU A 162 0.95 7.13 3.98
C LEU A 162 -0.25 7.20 4.92
N LYS A 163 -0.84 6.06 5.25
CA LYS A 163 -1.97 5.95 6.18
C LYS A 163 -1.59 6.45 7.57
N GLN A 164 -0.42 6.06 8.09
CA GLN A 164 0.08 6.53 9.37
C GLN A 164 0.30 8.04 9.37
N GLN A 165 0.94 8.59 8.33
CA GLN A 165 1.18 10.04 8.22
C GLN A 165 -0.12 10.83 8.11
N MET A 166 -1.08 10.34 7.33
CA MET A 166 -2.41 10.95 7.23
C MET A 166 -3.18 10.90 8.55
N SER A 167 -3.04 9.82 9.33
CA SER A 167 -3.62 9.72 10.66
C SER A 167 -3.02 10.76 11.62
N THR A 168 -1.70 10.95 11.58
CA THR A 168 -1.01 11.98 12.38
C THR A 168 -1.51 13.38 12.02
N LEU A 169 -1.58 13.71 10.72
CA LEU A 169 -2.12 14.98 10.23
C LEU A 169 -3.57 15.19 10.63
N SER A 170 -4.42 14.16 10.47
CA SER A 170 -5.85 14.26 10.82
C SER A 170 -6.03 14.49 12.32
N THR A 171 -5.19 13.86 13.15
CA THR A 171 -5.23 14.02 14.61
C THR A 171 -4.81 15.43 15.02
N SER A 172 -3.70 15.94 14.49
CA SER A 172 -3.23 17.30 14.80
C SER A 172 -4.21 18.37 14.30
N LEU A 173 -4.79 18.17 13.11
CA LEU A 173 -5.80 19.07 12.56
C LEU A 173 -7.07 19.07 13.41
N ASN A 174 -7.53 17.90 13.85
CA ASN A 174 -8.70 17.81 14.72
C ASN A 174 -8.49 18.52 16.08
N ASP A 175 -7.28 18.43 16.65
CA ASP A 175 -6.92 19.14 17.87
C ASP A 175 -6.93 20.67 17.67
N LEU A 176 -6.37 21.16 16.56
CA LEU A 176 -6.45 22.58 16.20
C LEU A 176 -7.89 23.04 15.97
N LEU A 177 -8.70 22.29 15.23
CA LEU A 177 -10.09 22.65 14.97
C LEU A 177 -10.92 22.67 16.26
N SER A 178 -10.64 21.76 17.19
CA SER A 178 -11.27 21.75 18.51
C SER A 178 -10.89 22.99 19.33
N PHE A 179 -9.63 23.41 19.26
CA PHE A 179 -9.16 24.66 19.86
C PHE A 179 -9.84 25.89 19.25
N ILE A 180 -9.91 25.98 17.91
CA ILE A 180 -10.58 27.08 17.22
C ILE A 180 -12.05 27.17 17.63
N ASN A 181 -12.79 26.05 17.62
CA ASN A 181 -14.19 26.03 18.03
C ASN A 181 -14.43 26.52 19.47
N LYS A 182 -13.43 26.38 20.35
CA LYS A 182 -13.54 26.72 21.76
C LYS A 182 -13.12 28.15 22.05
N GLU A 183 -12.02 28.59 21.45
CA GLU A 183 -11.34 29.83 21.84
C GLU A 183 -11.52 30.95 20.82
N PHE A 184 -12.00 30.67 19.61
CA PHE A 184 -12.27 31.70 18.61
C PHE A 184 -13.74 32.10 18.63
N ASP A 185 -13.98 33.39 18.47
CA ASP A 185 -15.31 33.96 18.36
C ASP A 185 -15.39 34.97 17.21
N GLU A 186 -16.58 35.23 16.73
CA GLU A 186 -16.84 36.24 15.71
C GLU A 186 -16.38 37.62 16.19
N TYR A 187 -15.44 38.24 15.49
CA TYR A 187 -15.05 39.63 15.80
C TYR A 187 -14.59 40.41 14.55
N PRO A 188 -15.08 41.65 14.35
CA PRO A 188 -16.07 42.37 15.17
C PRO A 188 -17.42 41.66 15.29
N TYR A 189 -18.16 41.86 16.38
CA TYR A 189 -19.46 41.21 16.58
C TYR A 189 -20.51 41.78 15.63
N GLY A 190 -21.37 40.92 15.06
CA GLY A 190 -22.45 41.31 14.15
C GLY A 190 -22.00 41.47 12.70
N GLN A 191 -20.96 40.75 12.29
CA GLN A 191 -20.53 40.63 10.91
C GLN A 191 -21.61 40.02 10.00
N ALA A 192 -21.42 40.16 8.70
CA ALA A 192 -22.28 39.50 7.72
C ALA A 192 -22.23 37.97 7.89
N LYS A 193 -23.35 37.29 7.61
CA LYS A 193 -23.47 35.82 7.75
C LYS A 193 -22.54 35.02 6.84
N THR A 194 -21.93 35.66 5.84
CA THR A 194 -21.10 34.99 4.82
C THR A 194 -19.63 35.32 5.05
N ASN A 195 -18.82 34.28 5.24
CA ASN A 195 -17.38 34.35 5.45
C ASN A 195 -16.93 35.42 6.46
N PHE A 196 -17.42 35.33 7.70
CA PHE A 196 -17.03 36.25 8.77
C PHE A 196 -15.67 35.90 9.36
N ARG A 197 -15.01 36.89 9.95
CA ARG A 197 -13.74 36.73 10.65
C ARG A 197 -14.00 36.20 12.06
N MET A 198 -13.32 35.12 12.41
CA MET A 198 -13.21 34.60 13.77
C MET A 198 -11.86 35.00 14.34
N CYS A 199 -11.84 35.51 15.55
CA CYS A 199 -10.67 36.00 16.24
C CYS A 199 -10.45 35.22 17.52
N LEU A 200 -9.20 34.95 17.86
CA LEU A 200 -8.85 34.33 19.14
C LEU A 200 -9.30 35.22 20.30
N ALA A 201 -10.09 34.65 21.21
CA ALA A 201 -10.61 35.21 22.46
C ALA A 201 -10.68 36.75 22.48
N PRO A 202 -11.55 37.38 21.66
CA PRO A 202 -11.57 38.84 21.48
C PRO A 202 -11.71 39.61 22.79
N GLN A 203 -12.42 39.03 23.77
CA GLN A 203 -12.64 39.53 25.12
C GLN A 203 -11.40 39.55 26.01
N LEU A 204 -10.30 38.91 25.60
CA LEU A 204 -9.02 38.92 26.32
C LEU A 204 -7.95 39.75 25.62
N ASN A 205 -8.20 40.20 24.38
CA ASN A 205 -7.25 40.97 23.59
C ASN A 205 -7.53 42.47 23.73
N CYS A 206 -6.54 43.24 24.23
CA CYS A 206 -6.65 44.68 24.48
C CYS A 206 -6.80 45.54 23.20
N ASP A 207 -6.38 45.05 22.04
CA ASP A 207 -6.60 45.68 20.73
C ASP A 207 -7.98 45.35 20.14
N ARG A 208 -8.76 44.51 20.84
CA ARG A 208 -10.11 44.07 20.43
C ARG A 208 -11.14 44.48 21.48
N ALA A 209 -11.69 43.53 22.24
CA ALA A 209 -12.75 43.74 23.21
C ALA A 209 -12.30 43.51 24.67
N GLY A 210 -11.03 43.15 24.88
CA GLY A 210 -10.45 42.90 26.19
C GLY A 210 -9.75 44.11 26.80
N ALA A 211 -9.16 43.89 27.97
CA ALA A 211 -8.40 44.89 28.70
C ALA A 211 -6.91 44.51 28.79
N TRP A 212 -6.04 45.47 29.12
CA TRP A 212 -4.59 45.24 29.23
C TRP A 212 -4.23 44.19 30.29
N GLU A 213 -5.05 44.07 31.33
CA GLU A 213 -4.89 43.12 32.44
C GLU A 213 -5.10 41.66 32.00
N ASP A 214 -5.79 41.42 30.89
CA ASP A 214 -6.02 40.08 30.33
C ASP A 214 -4.85 39.57 29.47
N GLY A 215 -3.87 40.43 29.17
CA GLY A 215 -2.71 40.12 28.33
C GLY A 215 -2.05 38.77 28.63
N PRO A 216 -1.67 38.45 29.88
CA PRO A 216 -1.04 37.16 30.20
C PRO A 216 -1.90 35.93 29.87
N LYS A 217 -3.23 36.04 29.97
CA LYS A 217 -4.14 34.95 29.59
C LYS A 217 -4.22 34.82 28.07
N TYR A 218 -4.30 35.96 27.39
CA TYR A 218 -4.32 36.02 25.94
C TYR A 218 -3.03 35.45 25.33
N ASP A 219 -1.87 35.85 25.83
CA ASP A 219 -0.56 35.35 25.40
C ASP A 219 -0.45 33.82 25.51
N SER A 220 -1.02 33.25 26.59
CA SER A 220 -1.09 31.79 26.74
C SER A 220 -1.94 31.10 25.66
N LEU A 221 -3.02 31.74 25.22
CA LEU A 221 -3.84 31.22 24.12
C LEU A 221 -3.14 31.39 22.77
N VAL A 222 -2.45 32.51 22.55
CA VAL A 222 -1.63 32.73 21.34
C VAL A 222 -0.57 31.65 21.23
N GLN A 223 0.16 31.35 22.31
CA GLN A 223 1.15 30.28 22.30
C GLN A 223 0.53 28.92 21.96
N GLN A 224 -0.62 28.57 22.56
CA GLN A 224 -1.32 27.34 22.23
C GLN A 224 -1.76 27.27 20.76
N MET A 225 -2.24 28.38 20.21
CA MET A 225 -2.59 28.50 18.80
C MET A 225 -1.37 28.23 17.91
N MET A 226 -0.24 28.89 18.22
CA MET A 226 1.02 28.73 17.47
C MET A 226 1.55 27.29 17.54
N ASP A 227 1.52 26.67 18.72
CA ASP A 227 2.00 25.30 18.91
C ASP A 227 1.15 24.29 18.12
N LYS A 228 -0.18 24.40 18.21
CA LYS A 228 -1.11 23.51 17.51
C LYS A 228 -1.01 23.66 15.99
N SER A 229 -1.01 24.89 15.49
CA SER A 229 -0.86 25.16 14.05
C SER A 229 0.51 24.74 13.52
N SER A 230 1.60 24.95 14.27
CA SER A 230 2.94 24.45 13.90
C SER A 230 2.99 22.92 13.84
N THR A 231 2.28 22.25 14.74
CA THR A 231 2.13 20.78 14.72
C THR A 231 1.41 20.32 13.46
N VAL A 232 0.35 21.03 13.03
CA VAL A 232 -0.36 20.75 11.77
C VAL A 232 0.55 20.97 10.56
N ILE A 233 1.28 22.09 10.50
CA ILE A 233 2.22 22.39 9.41
C ILE A 233 3.27 21.28 9.28
N THR A 234 3.85 20.86 10.41
CA THR A 234 4.87 19.81 10.44
C THR A 234 4.29 18.48 9.94
N ALA A 235 3.15 18.04 10.49
CA ALA A 235 2.50 16.81 10.06
C ALA A 235 2.09 16.84 8.58
N TYR A 236 1.67 18.01 8.07
CA TYR A 236 1.34 18.19 6.66
C TYR A 236 2.59 18.03 5.77
N LYS A 237 3.71 18.65 6.14
CA LYS A 237 4.99 18.50 5.43
C LYS A 237 5.48 17.06 5.43
N ASP A 238 5.41 16.37 6.57
CA ASP A 238 5.83 14.98 6.70
C ASP A 238 4.96 14.06 5.82
N TRP A 239 3.65 14.28 5.78
CA TRP A 239 2.75 13.57 4.87
C TRP A 239 3.11 13.84 3.40
N ARG A 240 3.36 15.10 3.02
CA ARG A 240 3.76 15.46 1.64
C ARG A 240 5.07 14.81 1.23
N LEU A 241 6.06 14.78 2.12
CA LEU A 241 7.33 14.09 1.89
C LEU A 241 7.12 12.58 1.70
N ALA A 242 6.29 11.96 2.54
CA ALA A 242 5.96 10.55 2.40
C ALA A 242 5.27 10.24 1.06
N VAL A 243 4.33 11.10 0.62
CA VAL A 243 3.70 10.99 -0.71
C VAL A 243 4.75 11.02 -1.81
N LYS A 244 5.66 12.00 -1.78
CA LYS A 244 6.72 12.14 -2.78
C LYS A 244 7.65 10.93 -2.81
N GLU A 245 7.99 10.37 -1.65
CA GLU A 245 8.85 9.19 -1.53
C GLU A 245 8.20 7.91 -2.05
N ILE A 246 6.90 7.71 -1.77
CA ILE A 246 6.20 6.44 -2.00
C ILE A 246 5.51 6.42 -3.36
N LEU A 247 4.81 7.49 -3.71
CA LEU A 247 4.03 7.59 -4.94
C LEU A 247 4.83 8.25 -6.08
N LEU A 248 5.98 8.86 -5.79
CA LEU A 248 6.86 9.53 -6.76
C LEU A 248 6.16 10.67 -7.52
N VAL A 249 5.23 11.36 -6.84
CA VAL A 249 4.47 12.52 -7.35
C VAL A 249 4.79 13.80 -6.61
#